data_AF-A0A4R2HMG6-F1
#
_entry.id   AF-A0A4R2HMG6-F1
#
_cell.length_a   1.000
_cell.length_b   1.000
_cell.length_c   1.000
_cell.angle_alpha   90.00
_cell.angle_beta   90.00
_cell.angle_gamma   90.00
#
_symmetry.space_group_name_H-M   'P 1'
#
loop_
_entity.id
_entity.type
_entity.pdbx_description
1 polymer ?
#
loop_
_entity_poly.entity_id
_entity_poly.type
_entity_poly.pdbx_seq_one_letter_code
_entity_poly.pdbx_strand_id
1 'polypeptide(L)'
;MVLNIIRLSFGSFLFLFIVACVNKPKSKDNIVSNKKILKDCRYYAYDVHQIVSNLGCYNCHIWASKRLNEISTFEELAEMDSLKLINYAFTKKHKGWYSKTGSFKTARMDTLTDCEIKNVIRYIKDAGRNIPMPSH
;
A
#
# COMPACT_ATOMS: atom_id res chain seq x y z
N MET A 1 -31.62 59.41 -9.81
CA MET A 1 -30.99 58.07 -9.87
C MET A 1 -30.68 57.64 -8.44
N VAL A 2 -31.12 56.45 -8.09
CA VAL A 2 -31.01 55.80 -6.78
C VAL A 2 -29.57 55.36 -6.52
N LEU A 3 -29.05 55.61 -5.32
CA LEU A 3 -28.02 54.78 -4.69
C LEU A 3 -28.17 54.84 -3.17
N ASN A 4 -29.03 53.95 -2.66
CA ASN A 4 -28.96 53.47 -1.28
C ASN A 4 -27.64 52.72 -1.12
N ILE A 5 -26.65 53.30 -0.42
CA ILE A 5 -25.49 52.55 0.03
C ILE A 5 -25.70 52.25 1.51
N ILE A 6 -25.96 50.98 1.74
CA ILE A 6 -26.21 50.34 3.03
C ILE A 6 -25.00 50.56 3.94
N ARG A 7 -25.25 51.20 5.08
CA ARG A 7 -24.47 51.11 6.33
C ARG A 7 -24.12 49.65 6.59
N LEU A 8 -22.85 49.27 6.61
CA LEU A 8 -22.40 48.11 7.39
C LEU A 8 -20.98 48.35 7.90
N SER A 9 -20.92 48.69 9.19
CA SER A 9 -19.72 48.74 10.01
C SER A 9 -18.97 47.40 9.90
N PHE A 10 -17.71 47.45 9.50
CA PHE A 10 -16.76 46.33 9.39
C PHE A 10 -16.28 45.83 10.77
N GLY A 11 -17.17 45.78 11.75
CA GLY A 11 -16.87 45.39 13.11
C GLY A 11 -17.80 44.28 13.58
N SER A 12 -17.65 43.07 13.04
CA SER A 12 -18.00 41.79 13.70
C SER A 12 -17.95 40.65 12.68
N PHE A 13 -16.78 40.06 12.46
CA PHE A 13 -16.67 38.72 11.84
C PHE A 13 -15.50 37.93 12.45
N LEU A 14 -15.30 38.05 13.77
CA LEU A 14 -14.22 37.35 14.47
C LEU A 14 -14.68 36.32 15.52
N PHE A 15 -15.93 35.87 15.51
CA PHE A 15 -16.45 34.99 16.57
C PHE A 15 -17.27 33.76 16.14
N LEU A 16 -17.11 33.27 14.91
CA LEU A 16 -17.82 32.04 14.46
C LEU A 16 -16.94 30.81 14.21
N PHE A 17 -15.68 30.78 14.67
CA PHE A 17 -14.81 29.62 14.46
C PHE A 17 -14.67 28.66 15.64
N ILE A 18 -15.36 28.85 16.77
CA ILE A 18 -15.09 28.07 18.00
C ILE A 18 -16.20 27.06 18.38
N VAL A 19 -17.31 26.97 17.65
CA VAL A 19 -18.44 26.09 18.04
C VAL A 19 -18.50 24.76 17.29
N ALA A 20 -17.62 24.52 16.30
CA ALA A 20 -17.67 23.28 15.50
C ALA A 20 -17.04 22.03 16.17
N CYS A 21 -16.38 22.15 17.32
CA CYS A 21 -15.64 21.04 17.94
C CYS A 21 -16.09 20.64 19.35
N VAL A 22 -17.38 20.77 19.70
CA VAL A 22 -17.89 20.31 21.02
C VAL A 22 -18.86 19.13 20.95
N ASN A 23 -19.06 18.52 19.79
CA ASN A 23 -19.76 17.24 19.71
C ASN A 23 -18.81 16.09 20.05
N LYS A 24 -18.63 15.83 21.36
CA LYS A 24 -18.17 14.51 21.81
C LYS A 24 -19.19 13.48 21.29
N PRO A 25 -18.81 12.49 20.47
CA PRO A 25 -19.71 11.40 20.15
C PRO A 25 -20.06 10.70 21.47
N LYS A 26 -21.36 10.52 21.73
CA LYS A 26 -21.84 9.71 22.87
C LYS A 26 -21.17 8.34 22.77
N SER A 27 -20.30 8.02 23.73
CA SER A 27 -19.85 6.65 23.96
C SER A 27 -21.09 5.79 24.16
N LYS A 28 -21.37 4.91 23.20
CA LYS A 28 -22.25 3.78 23.44
C LYS A 28 -21.36 2.67 23.94
N ASP A 29 -21.30 2.51 25.25
CA ASP A 29 -20.81 1.30 25.86
C ASP A 29 -21.63 0.10 25.36
N ASN A 30 -20.90 -0.98 25.07
CA ASN A 30 -21.37 -2.36 24.99
C ASN A 30 -22.40 -2.69 23.90
N ILE A 31 -21.94 -2.69 22.65
CA ILE A 31 -22.39 -3.74 21.73
C ILE A 31 -21.20 -4.64 21.50
N VAL A 32 -21.19 -5.79 22.18
CA VAL A 32 -20.47 -6.99 21.73
C VAL A 32 -21.05 -7.34 20.36
N SER A 33 -20.66 -6.59 19.34
CA SER A 33 -20.87 -6.95 17.96
C SER A 33 -19.82 -8.00 17.69
N ASN A 34 -20.27 -9.24 17.58
CA ASN A 34 -19.65 -10.29 16.78
C ASN A 34 -19.49 -9.84 15.31
N LYS A 35 -18.89 -8.66 15.06
CA LYS A 35 -18.19 -8.40 13.82
C LYS A 35 -16.99 -9.29 13.88
N LYS A 36 -17.17 -10.50 13.33
CA LYS A 36 -16.13 -11.27 12.65
C LYS A 36 -15.16 -10.23 12.10
N ILE A 37 -14.01 -10.07 12.74
CA ILE A 37 -12.92 -9.25 12.22
C ILE A 37 -12.71 -9.84 10.83
N LEU A 38 -13.23 -9.15 9.80
CA LEU A 38 -12.83 -9.41 8.44
C LEU A 38 -11.33 -9.26 8.52
N LYS A 39 -10.62 -10.39 8.44
CA LYS A 39 -9.18 -10.49 8.65
C LYS A 39 -8.51 -9.53 7.69
N ASP A 40 -8.27 -8.30 8.13
CA ASP A 40 -7.35 -7.39 7.46
C ASP A 40 -6.05 -8.18 7.36
N CYS A 41 -5.55 -8.37 6.14
CA CYS A 41 -4.37 -9.17 5.88
C CYS A 41 -3.24 -8.65 6.78
N ARG A 42 -2.87 -9.44 7.79
CA ARG A 42 -1.86 -9.02 8.78
C ARG A 42 -0.53 -8.91 8.04
N TYR A 43 0.11 -7.76 8.15
CA TYR A 43 1.38 -7.48 7.46
C TYR A 43 2.54 -7.63 8.44
N TYR A 44 3.46 -8.53 8.10
CA TYR A 44 4.72 -8.73 8.79
C TYR A 44 5.84 -8.71 7.76
N ALA A 45 6.70 -7.68 7.81
CA ALA A 45 7.76 -7.50 6.82
C ALA A 45 8.68 -8.73 6.71
N TYR A 46 8.95 -9.42 7.82
CA TYR A 46 9.75 -10.65 7.84
C TYR A 46 9.09 -11.80 7.06
N ASP A 47 7.83 -12.11 7.36
CA ASP A 47 7.09 -13.18 6.67
C ASP A 47 7.00 -12.91 5.17
N VAL A 48 6.76 -11.65 4.81
CA VAL A 48 6.64 -11.24 3.42
C VAL A 48 7.99 -11.22 2.71
N HIS A 49 9.06 -10.82 3.39
CA HIS A 49 10.43 -10.95 2.90
C HIS A 49 10.73 -12.41 2.55
N GLN A 50 10.35 -13.36 3.41
CA GLN A 50 10.54 -14.78 3.14
C GLN A 50 9.73 -15.25 1.91
N ILE A 51 8.49 -14.79 1.76
CA ILE A 51 7.69 -15.06 0.55
C ILE A 51 8.41 -14.52 -0.70
N VAL A 52 8.83 -13.25 -0.70
CA VAL A 52 9.53 -12.61 -1.82
C VAL A 52 10.85 -13.34 -2.16
N SER A 53 11.58 -13.78 -1.14
CA SER A 53 12.79 -14.59 -1.30
C SER A 53 12.49 -15.97 -1.91
N ASN A 54 11.45 -16.66 -1.43
CA ASN A 54 11.04 -17.96 -1.94
C ASN A 54 10.51 -17.90 -3.39
N LEU A 55 9.96 -16.76 -3.80
CA LEU A 55 9.61 -16.50 -5.19
C LEU A 55 10.85 -16.23 -6.07
N GLY A 56 12.02 -16.00 -5.47
CA GLY A 56 13.26 -15.73 -6.18
C GLY A 56 13.37 -14.30 -6.72
N CYS A 57 12.57 -13.36 -6.21
CA CYS A 57 12.55 -11.99 -6.73
C CYS A 57 13.90 -11.29 -6.57
N TYR A 58 14.64 -11.55 -5.49
CA TYR A 58 15.98 -10.98 -5.25
C TYR A 58 17.05 -11.46 -6.22
N ASN A 59 16.80 -12.53 -6.97
CA ASN A 59 17.73 -13.00 -8.00
C ASN A 59 17.74 -12.08 -9.24
N CYS A 60 16.71 -11.25 -9.39
CA CYS A 60 16.54 -10.38 -10.56
C CYS A 60 16.38 -8.91 -10.19
N HIS A 61 15.65 -8.63 -9.11
CA HIS A 61 15.37 -7.29 -8.63
C HIS A 61 16.33 -6.95 -7.49
N ILE A 62 17.24 -6.00 -7.75
CA ILE A 62 18.03 -5.39 -6.68
C ILE A 62 17.17 -4.36 -5.93
N TRP A 63 17.49 -4.09 -4.67
CA TRP A 63 16.70 -3.20 -3.83
C TRP A 63 16.66 -1.76 -4.38
N ALA A 64 17.84 -1.17 -4.48
CA ALA A 64 18.13 0.17 -4.97
C ALA A 64 19.43 0.10 -5.82
N SER A 65 19.75 1.14 -6.60
CA SER A 65 20.92 1.25 -7.49
C SER A 65 20.68 0.86 -8.97
N LYS A 66 21.74 0.58 -9.72
CA LYS A 66 21.71 0.34 -11.16
C LYS A 66 21.06 -1.00 -11.50
N ARG A 67 20.01 -0.97 -12.31
CA ARG A 67 19.33 -2.16 -12.88
C ARG A 67 20.31 -3.26 -13.29
N LEU A 68 19.95 -4.50 -12.98
CA LEU A 68 20.62 -5.69 -13.51
C LEU A 68 19.95 -6.06 -14.84
N ASN A 69 20.70 -6.06 -15.94
CA ASN A 69 20.19 -6.47 -17.27
C ASN A 69 18.88 -5.74 -17.68
N GLU A 70 18.78 -4.43 -17.44
CA GLU A 70 17.58 -3.62 -17.69
C GLU A 70 16.32 -4.05 -16.91
N ILE A 71 16.45 -4.90 -15.90
CA ILE A 71 15.38 -5.31 -15.01
C ILE A 71 15.18 -4.24 -13.93
N SER A 72 13.93 -3.83 -13.71
CA SER A 72 13.58 -2.79 -12.74
C SER A 72 14.03 -3.13 -11.32
N THR A 73 14.46 -2.14 -10.54
CA THR A 73 14.75 -2.31 -9.11
C THR A 73 13.47 -2.37 -8.28
N PHE A 74 13.56 -2.79 -7.02
CA PHE A 74 12.40 -2.72 -6.12
C PHE A 74 11.90 -1.28 -5.93
N GLU A 75 12.79 -0.27 -5.87
CA GLU A 75 12.41 1.14 -5.84
C GLU A 75 11.61 1.56 -7.09
N GLU A 76 12.04 1.17 -8.29
CA GLU A 76 11.32 1.50 -9.52
C GLU A 76 9.98 0.75 -9.63
N LEU A 77 9.92 -0.49 -9.14
CA LEU A 77 8.67 -1.22 -8.99
C LEU A 77 7.74 -0.53 -7.98
N ALA A 78 8.30 0.07 -6.93
CA ALA A 78 7.56 0.80 -5.90
C ALA A 78 6.90 2.07 -6.44
N GLU A 79 7.37 2.64 -7.55
CA GLU A 79 6.73 3.79 -8.20
C GLU A 79 5.49 3.41 -9.02
N MET A 80 5.33 2.13 -9.38
CA MET A 80 4.17 1.69 -10.15
C MET A 80 2.87 1.79 -9.35
N ASP A 81 1.77 2.04 -10.06
CA ASP A 81 0.44 1.85 -9.51
C ASP A 81 0.25 0.39 -9.05
N SER A 82 -0.48 0.19 -7.96
CA SER A 82 -0.62 -1.13 -7.33
C SER A 82 -1.31 -2.14 -8.25
N LEU A 83 -2.30 -1.74 -9.05
CA LEU A 83 -2.96 -2.64 -10.01
C LEU A 83 -2.01 -2.99 -11.16
N LYS A 84 -1.20 -2.03 -11.60
CA LYS A 84 -0.17 -2.27 -12.61
C LYS A 84 0.90 -3.22 -12.08
N LEU A 85 1.31 -3.06 -10.82
CA LEU A 85 2.31 -3.92 -10.18
C LEU A 85 1.79 -5.35 -9.98
N ILE A 86 0.53 -5.51 -9.55
CA ILE A 86 -0.11 -6.84 -9.48
C ILE A 86 -0.07 -7.51 -10.84
N ASN A 87 -0.43 -6.79 -11.90
CA ASN A 87 -0.43 -7.35 -13.25
C ASN A 87 0.97 -7.67 -13.77
N TYR A 88 1.95 -6.83 -13.43
CA TYR A 88 3.35 -7.06 -13.75
C TYR A 88 3.88 -8.32 -13.04
N ALA A 89 3.67 -8.44 -11.74
CA ALA A 89 4.24 -9.51 -10.93
C ALA A 89 3.50 -10.85 -11.10
N PHE A 90 2.16 -10.85 -11.09
CA PHE A 90 1.39 -12.09 -10.89
C PHE A 90 0.64 -12.58 -12.12
N THR A 91 0.30 -11.73 -13.10
CA THR A 91 -0.65 -12.17 -14.14
C THR A 91 -0.04 -12.58 -15.48
N LYS A 92 1.20 -12.20 -15.89
CA LYS A 92 1.77 -12.69 -17.17
C LYS A 92 3.23 -12.36 -17.57
N LYS A 93 3.98 -11.50 -16.87
CA LYS A 93 5.21 -10.90 -17.46
C LYS A 93 6.50 -11.70 -17.31
N HIS A 94 6.56 -12.72 -16.45
CA HIS A 94 7.79 -13.47 -16.20
C HIS A 94 8.14 -14.51 -17.29
N LYS A 95 7.71 -14.32 -18.55
CA LYS A 95 8.09 -15.15 -19.72
C LYS A 95 7.97 -16.68 -19.50
N GLY A 96 6.99 -17.12 -18.71
CA GLY A 96 6.80 -18.53 -18.38
C GLY A 96 7.81 -19.11 -17.39
N TRP A 97 8.63 -18.30 -16.71
CA TRP A 97 9.60 -18.79 -15.72
C TRP A 97 8.95 -19.50 -14.54
N TYR A 98 7.75 -19.08 -14.15
CA TYR A 98 6.94 -19.74 -13.12
C TYR A 98 6.00 -20.82 -13.69
N SER A 99 6.09 -21.14 -14.98
CA SER A 99 5.35 -22.26 -15.56
C SER A 99 5.95 -23.60 -15.11
N LYS A 100 5.22 -24.70 -15.33
CA LYS A 100 5.65 -26.08 -14.98
C LYS A 100 7.02 -26.47 -15.54
N THR A 101 7.47 -25.84 -16.63
CA THR A 101 8.76 -26.11 -17.29
C THR A 101 9.78 -24.98 -17.11
N GLY A 102 9.41 -23.88 -16.44
CA GLY A 102 10.27 -22.72 -16.28
C GLY A 102 11.32 -22.85 -15.18
N SER A 103 12.24 -21.88 -15.11
CA SER A 103 13.36 -21.86 -14.15
C SER A 103 12.91 -21.73 -12.69
N PHE A 104 11.73 -21.17 -12.44
CA PHE A 104 11.11 -21.01 -11.12
C PHE A 104 9.85 -21.86 -10.97
N LYS A 105 9.76 -22.99 -11.67
CA LYS A 105 8.60 -23.92 -11.62
C LYS A 105 8.22 -24.43 -10.22
N THR A 106 9.15 -24.40 -9.27
CA THR A 106 8.92 -24.80 -7.87
C THR A 106 8.46 -23.65 -6.99
N ALA A 107 8.56 -22.40 -7.46
CA ALA A 107 8.09 -21.24 -6.74
C ALA A 107 6.57 -21.12 -6.83
N ARG A 108 5.94 -20.78 -5.71
CA ARG A 108 4.48 -20.81 -5.50
C ARG A 108 3.73 -19.58 -6.05
N MET A 109 4.20 -18.98 -7.14
CA MET A 109 3.68 -17.69 -7.64
C MET A 109 2.17 -17.72 -7.98
N ASP A 110 1.68 -18.85 -8.48
CA ASP A 110 0.28 -19.09 -8.86
C ASP A 110 -0.60 -19.61 -7.70
N THR A 111 0.00 -19.93 -6.54
CA THR A 111 -0.71 -20.48 -5.36
C THR A 111 -0.65 -19.57 -4.14
N LEU A 112 -0.25 -18.30 -4.32
CA LEU A 112 -0.37 -17.28 -3.29
C LEU A 112 -1.84 -16.93 -3.07
N THR A 113 -2.20 -16.75 -1.81
CA THR A 113 -3.49 -16.22 -1.40
C THR A 113 -3.59 -14.72 -1.69
N ASP A 114 -4.81 -14.20 -1.80
CA ASP A 114 -5.04 -12.76 -1.97
C ASP A 114 -4.34 -11.89 -0.92
N CYS A 115 -4.24 -12.38 0.32
CA CYS A 115 -3.53 -11.67 1.39
C CYS A 115 -2.01 -11.68 1.18
N GLU A 116 -1.43 -12.80 0.75
CA GLU A 116 0.00 -12.86 0.43
C GLU A 116 0.32 -11.94 -0.74
N ILE A 117 -0.51 -11.93 -1.79
CA ILE A 117 -0.36 -11.00 -2.92
C ILE A 117 -0.39 -9.55 -2.43
N LYS A 118 -1.41 -9.14 -1.65
CA LYS A 118 -1.51 -7.77 -1.11
C LYS A 118 -0.30 -7.41 -0.25
N ASN A 119 0.16 -8.33 0.58
CA ASN A 119 1.30 -8.12 1.44
C ASN A 119 2.61 -7.99 0.64
N VAL A 120 2.83 -8.83 -0.37
CA VAL A 120 3.98 -8.72 -1.28
C VAL A 120 3.97 -7.39 -2.03
N ILE A 121 2.81 -6.97 -2.53
CA ILE A 121 2.67 -5.65 -3.17
C ILE A 121 3.01 -4.53 -2.19
N ARG A 122 2.48 -4.58 -0.97
CA ARG A 122 2.83 -3.60 0.07
C ARG A 122 4.33 -3.58 0.35
N TYR A 123 4.96 -4.74 0.45
CA TYR A 123 6.40 -4.88 0.69
C TYR A 123 7.23 -4.26 -0.44
N ILE A 124 6.86 -4.48 -1.70
CA ILE A 124 7.52 -3.82 -2.83
C ILE A 124 7.32 -2.29 -2.75
N LYS A 125 6.11 -1.82 -2.42
CA LYS A 125 5.84 -0.38 -2.24
C LYS A 125 6.62 0.22 -1.06
N ASP A 126 6.96 -0.58 -0.05
CA ASP A 126 7.80 -0.16 1.07
C ASP A 126 9.26 0.09 0.64
N ALA A 127 9.73 -0.49 -0.47
CA ALA A 127 11.10 -0.24 -0.96
C ALA A 127 11.34 1.21 -1.40
N GLY A 128 10.31 1.89 -1.93
CA GLY A 128 10.36 3.32 -2.23
C GLY A 128 10.23 4.21 -1.00
N ARG A 129 10.11 3.62 0.21
CA ARG A 129 10.07 4.33 1.48
C ARG A 129 11.39 4.06 2.20
N ASN A 130 11.99 5.07 2.84
CA ASN A 130 13.15 4.89 3.72
C ASN A 130 12.72 4.20 5.04
N ILE A 131 12.18 2.99 4.95
CA ILE A 131 11.79 2.15 6.07
C ILE A 131 12.96 1.19 6.32
N PRO A 132 13.58 1.22 7.51
CA PRO A 132 14.61 0.26 7.87
C PRO A 132 14.05 -1.16 7.73
N MET A 133 14.67 -1.94 6.86
CA MET A 133 14.38 -3.37 6.78
C MET A 133 15.00 -4.07 7.99
N PRO A 134 14.35 -5.10 8.56
CA PRO A 134 14.96 -5.89 9.61
C PRO A 134 16.30 -6.44 9.11
N SER A 135 17.38 -6.08 9.79
CA SER A 135 18.69 -6.70 9.58
C SER A 135 18.60 -8.14 10.08
N HIS A 136 18.88 -9.11 9.21
CA HIS A 136 19.07 -10.51 9.57
C HIS A 136 20.26 -10.68 10.52
#